data_AF-A0A8T4R187-F1
#
_entry.id   AF-A0A8T4R187-F1
#
_cell.length_a   1.000
_cell.length_b   1.000
_cell.length_c   1.000
_cell.angle_alpha   90.00
_cell.angle_beta   90.00
_cell.angle_gamma   90.00
#
_symmetry.space_group_name_H-M   'P 1'
#
loop_
_entity.id
_entity.type
_entity.pdbx_description
1 polymer ?
#
loop_
_entity_poly.entity_id
_entity_poly.type
_entity_poly.pdbx_seq_one_letter_code
_entity_poly.pdbx_strand_id
1 'polypeptide(L)'
;MLKAPVHNFFTGLLHGPANTKPGSTLPESVQFALSYRGAMLTPPEILALNQPEFFGLGVYLTAKALDPFPEVQWPFMAELAAHFSAGRAYKDTAQIAGHYLPLSETPVTLGHKVAMVIRAGPDLFERRFNALASGLYSGSETPVLIAYAGLLGFGPFMQQLPNGQALYVLNPDALLSGRLPFGYRFENFHGHIRMSELWEGPDIGSSPVTLVDDVRSTGATLESVALHLHDNPGFPRVAKLAHIASFGNDSRQ
;
A
#
# COMPACT_ATOMS: atom_id res chain seq x y z
N MET A 1 -25.34 17.77 27.93
CA MET A 1 -24.70 16.55 27.39
C MET A 1 -25.56 16.02 26.26
N LEU A 2 -25.24 16.37 25.01
CA LEU A 2 -25.97 15.88 23.83
C LEU A 2 -25.16 14.76 23.19
N LYS A 3 -25.68 13.53 23.26
CA LYS A 3 -25.27 12.40 22.42
C LYS A 3 -25.71 12.72 20.99
N ALA A 4 -24.77 12.97 20.09
CA ALA A 4 -25.05 12.96 18.66
C ALA A 4 -25.20 11.50 18.20
N PRO A 5 -26.17 11.18 17.32
CA PRO A 5 -26.36 9.83 16.83
C PRO A 5 -25.31 9.50 15.77
N VAL A 6 -24.54 8.45 16.00
CA VAL A 6 -23.70 7.77 15.00
C VAL A 6 -24.62 6.96 14.08
N HIS A 7 -25.41 7.65 13.26
CA HIS A 7 -26.26 7.00 12.25
C HIS A 7 -25.83 7.41 10.85
N ASN A 8 -25.49 6.39 10.05
CA ASN A 8 -25.68 6.32 8.60
C ASN A 8 -24.67 7.01 7.65
N PHE A 9 -23.37 7.04 7.97
CA PHE A 9 -22.37 7.29 6.90
C PHE A 9 -22.02 6.01 6.11
N PHE A 10 -22.05 4.83 6.78
CA PHE A 10 -21.59 3.57 6.20
C PHE A 10 -22.63 2.81 5.37
N THR A 11 -23.92 2.96 5.66
CA THR A 11 -24.99 2.33 4.87
C THR A 11 -25.05 2.87 3.44
N GLY A 12 -24.68 4.14 3.22
CA GLY A 12 -24.51 4.72 1.88
C GLY A 12 -23.20 4.34 1.18
N LEU A 13 -22.15 3.97 1.93
CA LEU A 13 -20.85 3.55 1.40
C LEU A 13 -20.87 2.16 0.75
N LEU A 14 -21.85 1.31 1.11
CA LEU A 14 -22.08 0.00 0.51
C LEU A 14 -22.98 0.04 -0.75
N HIS A 15 -23.58 1.19 -1.08
CA HIS A 15 -24.53 1.36 -2.19
C HIS A 15 -24.05 2.40 -3.22
N GLY A 16 -22.80 2.31 -3.67
CA GLY A 16 -22.26 3.10 -4.79
C GLY A 16 -22.66 2.55 -6.17
N PRO A 17 -22.60 3.35 -7.25
CA PRO A 17 -23.14 2.98 -8.56
C PRO A 17 -22.47 1.72 -9.11
N ALA A 18 -23.34 0.81 -9.55
CA ALA A 18 -23.04 -0.53 -10.04
C ALA A 18 -22.10 -0.51 -11.26
N ASN A 19 -20.82 -0.78 -11.02
CA ASN A 19 -19.91 -1.36 -12.01
C ASN A 19 -18.98 -2.40 -11.36
N THR A 20 -19.34 -2.89 -10.18
CA THR A 20 -18.76 -4.10 -9.61
C THR A 20 -19.36 -5.29 -10.34
N LYS A 21 -18.53 -6.22 -10.83
CA LYS A 21 -19.01 -7.52 -11.28
C LYS A 21 -19.92 -8.10 -10.18
N PRO A 22 -21.10 -8.67 -10.51
CA PRO A 22 -21.92 -9.34 -9.52
C PRO A 22 -21.10 -10.51 -8.93
N GLY A 23 -20.79 -10.46 -7.63
CA GLY A 23 -20.21 -11.60 -6.92
C GLY A 23 -19.22 -11.33 -5.78
N SER A 24 -18.51 -10.19 -5.75
CA SER A 24 -17.47 -9.97 -4.73
C SER A 24 -18.01 -9.30 -3.46
N THR A 25 -18.81 -10.05 -2.70
CA THR A 25 -19.18 -9.64 -1.34
C THR A 25 -18.01 -9.84 -0.39
N LEU A 26 -17.74 -8.83 0.45
CA LEU A 26 -16.79 -8.98 1.55
C LEU A 26 -17.14 -10.17 2.45
N PRO A 27 -16.18 -10.78 3.15
CA PRO A 27 -16.49 -11.77 4.18
C PRO A 27 -17.38 -11.15 5.27
N GLU A 28 -18.30 -11.94 5.82
CA GLU A 28 -19.27 -11.47 6.81
C GLU A 28 -18.62 -10.82 8.04
N SER A 29 -17.52 -11.41 8.53
CA SER A 29 -16.74 -10.87 9.65
C SER A 29 -16.18 -9.48 9.34
N VAL A 30 -15.71 -9.26 8.12
CA VAL A 30 -15.21 -7.97 7.66
C VAL A 30 -16.35 -6.97 7.53
N GLN A 31 -17.48 -7.37 6.92
CA GLN A 31 -18.68 -6.51 6.83
C GLN A 31 -19.16 -6.07 8.21
N PHE A 32 -19.18 -7.00 9.17
CA PHE A 32 -19.55 -6.74 10.55
C PHE A 32 -18.58 -5.74 11.20
N ALA A 33 -17.27 -5.97 11.10
CA ALA A 33 -16.26 -5.08 11.66
C ALA A 33 -16.32 -3.66 11.07
N LEU A 34 -16.51 -3.56 9.75
CA LEU A 34 -16.71 -2.28 9.06
C LEU A 34 -17.95 -1.53 9.54
N SER A 35 -19.05 -2.24 9.79
CA SER A 35 -20.33 -1.64 10.14
C SER A 35 -20.44 -1.30 11.63
N TYR A 36 -19.82 -2.09 12.51
CA TYR A 36 -20.10 -2.07 13.94
C TYR A 36 -18.88 -1.86 14.84
N ARG A 37 -17.64 -1.94 14.34
CA ARG A 37 -16.40 -1.78 15.14
C ARG A 37 -15.57 -0.55 14.73
N GLY A 38 -16.23 0.52 14.28
CA GLY A 38 -15.53 1.72 13.81
C GLY A 38 -14.58 1.46 12.63
N ALA A 39 -14.81 0.36 11.91
CA ALA A 39 -13.96 -0.13 10.83
C ALA A 39 -12.50 -0.42 11.21
N MET A 40 -12.33 -0.92 12.44
CA MET A 40 -11.12 -1.61 12.87
C MET A 40 -11.19 -3.08 12.45
N LEU A 41 -10.15 -3.58 11.80
CA LEU A 41 -10.00 -4.99 11.45
C LEU A 41 -8.92 -5.62 12.32
N THR A 42 -9.27 -6.71 12.97
CA THR A 42 -8.37 -7.58 13.74
C THR A 42 -7.69 -8.60 12.83
N PRO A 43 -6.62 -9.29 13.29
CA PRO A 43 -5.92 -10.30 12.48
C PRO A 43 -6.86 -11.35 11.84
N PRO A 44 -7.87 -11.92 12.53
CA PRO A 44 -8.82 -12.84 11.90
C PRO A 44 -9.62 -12.22 10.74
N GLU A 45 -10.02 -10.95 10.86
CA GLU A 45 -10.76 -10.25 9.81
C GLU A 45 -9.86 -9.90 8.62
N ILE A 46 -8.59 -9.59 8.87
CA ILE A 46 -7.61 -9.38 7.80
C ILE A 46 -7.34 -10.70 7.06
N LEU A 47 -7.18 -11.83 7.77
CA LEU A 47 -7.02 -13.15 7.14
C LEU A 47 -8.23 -13.55 6.29
N ALA A 48 -9.44 -13.15 6.67
CA ALA A 48 -10.64 -13.40 5.89
C ALA A 48 -10.60 -12.74 4.49
N LEU A 49 -9.74 -11.73 4.28
CA LEU A 49 -9.52 -11.09 2.98
C LEU A 49 -8.54 -11.86 2.07
N ASN A 50 -7.97 -12.97 2.53
CA ASN A 50 -7.13 -13.85 1.71
C ASN A 50 -7.98 -14.74 0.78
N GLN A 51 -8.80 -14.09 -0.06
CA GLN A 51 -9.64 -14.71 -1.08
C GLN A 51 -9.37 -14.03 -2.45
N PRO A 52 -9.70 -14.68 -3.58
CA PRO A 52 -9.32 -14.27 -4.94
C PRO A 52 -9.37 -12.78 -5.24
N GLU A 53 -10.43 -12.11 -4.83
CA GLU A 53 -10.68 -10.71 -5.14
C GLU A 53 -9.96 -9.75 -4.19
N PHE A 54 -9.44 -10.20 -3.05
CA PHE A 54 -8.95 -9.33 -1.99
C PHE A 54 -7.53 -9.65 -1.53
N PHE A 55 -6.80 -10.56 -2.19
CA PHE A 55 -5.43 -10.91 -1.81
C PHE A 55 -4.50 -9.69 -1.66
N GLY A 56 -4.53 -8.74 -2.60
CA GLY A 56 -3.74 -7.51 -2.48
C GLY A 56 -4.12 -6.66 -1.27
N LEU A 57 -5.42 -6.60 -0.94
CA LEU A 57 -5.91 -5.91 0.25
C LEU A 57 -5.49 -6.61 1.54
N GLY A 58 -5.49 -7.95 1.56
CA GLY A 58 -4.98 -8.77 2.67
C GLY A 58 -3.49 -8.52 2.93
N VAL A 59 -2.66 -8.48 1.87
CA VAL A 59 -1.23 -8.15 1.95
C VAL A 59 -1.02 -6.76 2.55
N TYR A 60 -1.72 -5.76 2.01
CA TYR A 60 -1.65 -4.38 2.50
C TYR A 60 -1.99 -4.27 4.00
N LEU A 61 -3.09 -4.87 4.42
CA LEU A 61 -3.54 -4.80 5.80
C LEU A 61 -2.63 -5.59 6.74
N THR A 62 -2.06 -6.71 6.27
CA THR A 62 -1.04 -7.46 7.01
C THR A 62 0.20 -6.61 7.24
N ALA A 63 0.72 -5.98 6.19
CA ALA A 63 1.88 -5.09 6.29
C ALA A 63 1.63 -4.00 7.34
N LYS A 64 0.45 -3.36 7.30
CA LYS A 64 0.10 -2.32 8.26
C LYS A 64 -0.10 -2.84 9.69
N ALA A 65 -0.66 -4.02 9.86
CA ALA A 65 -0.79 -4.66 11.19
C ALA A 65 0.58 -4.96 11.83
N LEU A 66 1.61 -5.17 11.01
CA LEU A 66 2.98 -5.44 11.43
C LEU A 66 3.82 -4.18 11.68
N ASP A 67 3.31 -2.98 11.36
CA ASP A 67 4.06 -1.72 11.51
C ASP A 67 4.65 -1.47 12.92
N PRO A 68 3.95 -1.81 14.01
CA PRO A 68 4.53 -1.68 15.35
C PRO A 68 5.66 -2.68 15.64
N PHE A 69 5.88 -3.69 14.78
CA PHE A 69 6.81 -4.81 14.98
C PHE A 69 7.80 -4.92 13.79
N PRO A 70 8.79 -4.01 13.66
CA PRO A 70 9.75 -4.02 12.55
C PRO A 70 10.46 -5.35 12.36
N GLU A 71 10.77 -6.04 13.45
CA GLU A 71 11.43 -7.36 13.47
C GLU A 71 10.60 -8.47 12.81
N VAL A 72 9.28 -8.29 12.74
CA VAL A 72 8.35 -9.20 12.04
C VAL A 72 7.99 -8.67 10.66
N GLN A 73 7.85 -7.34 10.52
CA GLN A 73 7.53 -6.71 9.25
C GLN A 73 8.66 -6.88 8.23
N TRP A 74 9.91 -6.82 8.67
CA TRP A 74 11.08 -7.02 7.82
C TRP A 74 11.05 -8.38 7.08
N PRO A 75 11.04 -9.54 7.76
CA PRO A 75 11.02 -10.83 7.06
C PRO A 75 9.75 -11.01 6.20
N PHE A 76 8.61 -10.48 6.63
CA PHE A 76 7.38 -10.46 5.81
C PHE A 76 7.58 -9.71 4.47
N MET A 77 8.16 -8.52 4.50
CA MET A 77 8.43 -7.73 3.30
C MET A 77 9.47 -8.38 2.39
N ALA A 78 10.52 -9.00 2.95
CA ALA A 78 11.51 -9.75 2.18
C ALA A 78 10.87 -10.94 1.44
N GLU A 79 9.99 -11.69 2.13
CA GLU A 79 9.33 -12.85 1.54
C GLU A 79 8.37 -12.45 0.43
N LEU A 80 7.60 -11.37 0.61
CA LEU A 80 6.78 -10.80 -0.46
C LEU A 80 7.61 -10.34 -1.65
N ALA A 81 8.74 -9.68 -1.41
CA ALA A 81 9.60 -9.19 -2.47
C ALA A 81 10.18 -10.34 -3.30
N ALA A 82 10.68 -11.38 -2.64
CA ALA A 82 11.17 -12.59 -3.29
C ALA A 82 10.05 -13.32 -4.06
N HIS A 83 8.85 -13.36 -3.48
CA HIS A 83 7.67 -13.96 -4.11
C HIS A 83 7.31 -13.27 -5.42
N PHE A 84 7.16 -11.95 -5.39
CA PHE A 84 6.78 -11.18 -6.57
C PHE A 84 7.89 -11.08 -7.60
N SER A 85 9.16 -10.97 -7.20
CA SER A 85 10.27 -10.97 -8.15
C SER A 85 10.40 -12.28 -8.92
N ALA A 86 9.92 -13.38 -8.35
CA ALA A 86 9.81 -14.67 -9.04
C ALA A 86 8.61 -14.75 -10.01
N GLY A 87 7.88 -13.65 -10.24
CA GLY A 87 6.72 -13.60 -11.13
C GLY A 87 5.47 -14.29 -10.58
N ARG A 88 5.42 -14.58 -9.27
CA ARG A 88 4.29 -15.26 -8.65
C ARG A 88 3.13 -14.30 -8.40
N ALA A 89 1.92 -14.87 -8.36
CA ALA A 89 0.68 -14.11 -8.26
C ALA A 89 0.30 -13.79 -6.80
N TYR A 90 -0.57 -12.79 -6.61
CA TYR A 90 -1.12 -12.42 -5.31
C TYR A 90 -1.86 -13.56 -4.60
N LYS A 91 -2.46 -14.51 -5.33
CA LYS A 91 -3.18 -15.63 -4.70
C LYS A 91 -2.34 -16.47 -3.74
N ASP A 92 -1.03 -16.50 -3.99
CA ASP A 92 -0.09 -17.31 -3.23
C ASP A 92 0.44 -16.54 -2.01
N THR A 93 0.19 -15.22 -1.90
CA THR A 93 0.60 -14.42 -0.73
C THR A 93 -0.28 -14.65 0.49
N ALA A 94 -1.40 -15.37 0.34
CA ALA A 94 -2.25 -15.76 1.46
C ALA A 94 -1.51 -16.59 2.52
N GLN A 95 -0.60 -17.46 2.08
CA GLN A 95 0.22 -18.28 2.98
C GLN A 95 1.24 -17.41 3.72
N ILE A 96 1.87 -16.47 3.02
CA ILE A 96 2.81 -15.50 3.60
C ILE A 96 2.07 -14.68 4.66
N ALA A 97 0.94 -14.05 4.31
CA ALA A 97 0.13 -13.30 5.26
C ALA A 97 -0.33 -14.15 6.45
N GLY A 98 -0.76 -15.39 6.20
CA GLY A 98 -1.14 -16.36 7.23
C GLY A 98 -0.02 -16.74 8.19
N HIS A 99 1.24 -16.68 7.75
CA HIS A 99 2.40 -16.98 8.59
C HIS A 99 2.73 -15.83 9.54
N TYR A 100 2.74 -14.58 9.06
CA TYR A 100 3.20 -13.43 9.85
C TYR A 100 2.09 -12.72 10.63
N LEU A 101 0.87 -12.67 10.09
CA LEU A 101 -0.21 -11.90 10.71
C LEU A 101 -0.59 -12.36 12.13
N PRO A 102 -0.55 -13.67 12.49
CA PRO A 102 -0.75 -14.12 13.87
C PRO A 102 0.28 -13.59 14.87
N LEU A 103 1.42 -13.07 14.40
CA LEU A 103 2.47 -12.49 15.24
C LEU A 103 2.18 -11.02 15.60
N SER A 104 1.08 -10.44 15.09
CA SER A 104 0.57 -9.14 15.50
C SER A 104 -0.76 -9.29 16.21
N GLU A 105 -0.91 -8.57 17.32
CA GLU A 105 -2.19 -8.38 18.01
C GLU A 105 -2.84 -7.03 17.65
N THR A 106 -2.22 -6.25 16.75
CA THR A 106 -2.62 -4.87 16.49
C THR A 106 -3.83 -4.80 15.56
N PRO A 107 -4.97 -4.25 16.01
CA PRO A 107 -6.08 -3.96 15.12
C PRO A 107 -5.72 -2.80 14.18
N VAL A 108 -6.14 -2.90 12.92
CA VAL A 108 -5.89 -1.88 11.90
C VAL A 108 -7.16 -1.08 11.61
N THR A 109 -7.13 0.23 11.83
CA THR A 109 -8.27 1.13 11.58
C THR A 109 -8.24 1.66 10.15
N LEU A 110 -9.07 1.12 9.24
CA LEU A 110 -8.97 1.47 7.82
C LEU A 110 -10.25 1.29 6.97
N GLY A 111 -11.44 1.44 7.55
CA GLY A 111 -12.70 1.28 6.81
C GLY A 111 -12.80 2.02 5.48
N HIS A 112 -12.28 3.25 5.43
CA HIS A 112 -12.29 4.05 4.21
C HIS A 112 -11.48 3.42 3.07
N LYS A 113 -10.37 2.72 3.38
CA LYS A 113 -9.50 2.10 2.38
C LYS A 113 -10.14 0.85 1.78
N VAL A 114 -10.65 -0.01 2.65
CA VAL A 114 -11.38 -1.22 2.27
C VAL A 114 -12.59 -0.82 1.41
N ALA A 115 -13.38 0.18 1.85
CA ALA A 115 -14.51 0.69 1.08
C ALA A 115 -14.11 1.34 -0.26
N MET A 116 -12.93 1.95 -0.35
CA MET A 116 -12.43 2.51 -1.61
C MET A 116 -12.04 1.41 -2.61
N VAL A 117 -11.32 0.37 -2.16
CA VAL A 117 -10.92 -0.77 -3.01
C VAL A 117 -12.15 -1.51 -3.53
N ILE A 118 -13.15 -1.74 -2.67
CA ILE A 118 -14.41 -2.39 -3.07
C ILE A 118 -15.15 -1.57 -4.13
N ARG A 119 -15.29 -0.25 -3.92
CA ARG A 119 -16.01 0.62 -4.86
C ARG A 119 -15.34 0.70 -6.23
N ALA A 120 -14.01 0.74 -6.27
CA ALA A 120 -13.27 0.83 -7.52
C ALA A 120 -13.17 -0.51 -8.26
N GLY A 121 -13.30 -1.62 -7.54
CA GLY A 121 -12.97 -2.96 -8.01
C GLY A 121 -11.49 -3.28 -7.75
N PRO A 122 -11.17 -4.40 -7.10
CA PRO A 122 -9.78 -4.80 -6.79
C PRO A 122 -8.87 -4.85 -8.03
N ASP A 123 -9.34 -5.46 -9.13
CA ASP A 123 -8.61 -5.57 -10.41
C ASP A 123 -8.23 -4.21 -11.01
N LEU A 124 -8.95 -3.14 -10.69
CA LEU A 124 -8.66 -1.81 -11.21
C LEU A 124 -7.37 -1.25 -10.59
N PHE A 125 -7.14 -1.48 -9.30
CA PHE A 125 -5.92 -1.03 -8.64
C PHE A 125 -4.70 -1.72 -9.24
N GLU A 126 -4.71 -3.05 -9.35
CA GLU A 126 -3.58 -3.80 -9.90
C GLU A 126 -3.23 -3.37 -11.33
N ARG A 127 -4.24 -3.15 -12.19
CA ARG A 127 -4.00 -2.62 -13.55
C ARG A 127 -3.38 -1.22 -13.55
N ARG A 128 -3.85 -0.33 -12.67
CA ARG A 128 -3.30 1.04 -12.56
C ARG A 128 -1.86 1.03 -12.05
N PHE A 129 -1.58 0.22 -11.04
CA PHE A 129 -0.23 0.05 -10.51
C PHE A 129 0.71 -0.55 -11.55
N ASN A 130 0.26 -1.53 -12.33
CA ASN A 130 1.05 -2.09 -13.44
C ASN A 130 1.40 -1.05 -14.50
N ALA A 131 0.42 -0.24 -14.93
CA ALA A 131 0.65 0.83 -15.90
C ALA A 131 1.60 1.90 -15.35
N LEU A 132 1.45 2.28 -14.07
CA LEU A 132 2.32 3.26 -13.42
C LEU A 132 3.76 2.75 -13.30
N ALA A 133 3.95 1.52 -12.80
CA ALA A 133 5.27 0.91 -12.68
C ALA A 133 5.99 0.87 -14.03
N SER A 134 5.29 0.41 -15.08
CA SER A 134 5.83 0.40 -16.45
C SER A 134 6.25 1.78 -16.93
N GLY A 135 5.41 2.80 -16.70
CA GLY A 135 5.69 4.18 -17.09
C GLY A 135 6.90 4.78 -16.36
N LEU A 136 6.97 4.60 -15.04
CA LEU A 136 8.06 5.17 -14.23
C LEU A 136 9.41 4.54 -14.56
N TYR A 137 9.49 3.22 -14.63
CA TYR A 137 10.75 2.54 -14.95
C TYR A 137 11.21 2.82 -16.38
N SER A 138 10.29 2.94 -17.34
CA SER A 138 10.62 3.34 -18.72
C SER A 138 11.16 4.77 -18.80
N GLY A 139 10.72 5.66 -17.90
CA GLY A 139 11.19 7.03 -17.77
C GLY A 139 12.51 7.18 -17.00
N SER A 140 13.13 6.08 -16.55
CA SER A 140 14.26 6.10 -15.59
C SER A 140 13.93 6.82 -14.27
N GLU A 141 12.66 6.90 -13.90
CA GLU A 141 12.22 7.47 -12.64
C GLU A 141 12.29 6.43 -11.53
N THR A 142 12.68 6.87 -10.32
CA THR A 142 12.72 5.99 -9.15
C THR A 142 11.40 6.08 -8.38
N PRO A 143 10.61 5.00 -8.30
CA PRO A 143 9.37 5.00 -7.53
C PRO A 143 9.63 4.92 -6.03
N VAL A 144 8.92 5.78 -5.29
CA VAL A 144 8.87 5.78 -3.82
C VAL A 144 7.41 5.59 -3.41
N LEU A 145 7.09 4.42 -2.89
CA LEU A 145 5.76 4.08 -2.39
C LEU A 145 5.60 4.67 -0.99
N ILE A 146 4.71 5.64 -0.84
CA ILE A 146 4.41 6.27 0.46
C ILE A 146 3.27 5.54 1.11
N ALA A 147 3.43 5.24 2.41
CA ALA A 147 2.49 4.50 3.22
C ALA A 147 2.24 3.09 2.67
N TYR A 148 1.73 2.21 3.52
CA TYR A 148 1.28 0.89 3.11
C TYR A 148 0.35 0.94 1.87
N ALA A 149 -0.28 2.08 1.61
CA ALA A 149 -0.98 2.46 0.38
C ALA A 149 -0.40 1.88 -0.93
N GLY A 150 0.89 2.08 -1.18
CA GLY A 150 1.54 1.54 -2.38
C GLY A 150 1.68 0.02 -2.38
N LEU A 151 1.51 -0.64 -1.23
CA LEU A 151 1.62 -2.09 -1.12
C LEU A 151 0.44 -2.85 -1.71
N LEU A 152 -0.71 -2.20 -1.92
CA LEU A 152 -1.76 -2.75 -2.79
C LEU A 152 -1.21 -3.08 -4.18
N GLY A 153 -0.21 -2.32 -4.65
CA GLY A 153 0.48 -2.51 -5.93
C GLY A 153 1.93 -2.96 -5.80
N PHE A 154 2.33 -3.53 -4.66
CA PHE A 154 3.70 -3.98 -4.45
C PHE A 154 4.16 -4.98 -5.52
N GLY A 155 3.31 -5.95 -5.85
CA GLY A 155 3.58 -6.97 -6.86
C GLY A 155 3.96 -6.38 -8.22
N PRO A 156 3.12 -5.52 -8.81
CA PRO A 156 3.44 -4.79 -10.04
C PRO A 156 4.82 -4.11 -10.05
N PHE A 157 5.17 -3.39 -8.98
CA PHE A 157 6.47 -2.70 -8.92
C PHE A 157 7.64 -3.66 -8.77
N MET A 158 7.48 -4.75 -8.00
CA MET A 158 8.52 -5.76 -7.80
C MET A 158 8.76 -6.62 -9.05
N GLN A 159 7.70 -7.02 -9.75
CA GLN A 159 7.77 -7.82 -10.98
C GLN A 159 8.43 -7.06 -12.13
N GLN A 160 8.28 -5.74 -12.15
CA GLN A 160 8.80 -4.88 -13.22
C GLN A 160 10.09 -4.16 -12.85
N LEU A 161 10.61 -4.35 -11.62
CA LEU A 161 11.80 -3.65 -11.13
C LEU A 161 13.03 -3.95 -12.02
N PRO A 162 13.56 -2.98 -12.77
CA PRO A 162 14.69 -3.21 -13.67
C PRO A 162 15.98 -3.52 -12.93
N ASN A 163 16.89 -4.25 -13.57
CA ASN A 163 18.23 -4.49 -13.02
C ASN A 163 18.97 -3.16 -12.76
N GLY A 164 19.57 -3.02 -11.58
CA GLY A 164 20.29 -1.82 -11.16
C GLY A 164 19.40 -0.66 -10.71
N GLN A 165 18.08 -0.84 -10.66
CA GLN A 165 17.16 0.15 -10.11
C GLN A 165 16.63 -0.27 -8.74
N ALA A 166 16.04 0.70 -8.03
CA ALA A 166 15.49 0.53 -6.70
C ALA A 166 14.00 0.91 -6.64
N LEU A 167 13.27 0.20 -5.78
CA LEU A 167 11.95 0.58 -5.29
C LEU A 167 12.09 0.94 -3.81
N TYR A 168 11.52 2.08 -3.41
CA TYR A 168 11.48 2.47 -2.01
C TYR A 168 10.06 2.35 -1.47
N VAL A 169 9.94 1.90 -0.23
CA VAL A 169 8.68 1.88 0.52
C VAL A 169 8.91 2.66 1.80
N LEU A 170 8.23 3.80 1.96
CA LEU A 170 8.37 4.66 3.14
C LEU A 170 7.15 4.55 4.04
N ASN A 171 7.38 4.39 5.35
CA ASN A 171 6.35 4.58 6.34
C ASN A 171 6.33 6.07 6.76
N PRO A 172 5.26 6.83 6.42
CA PRO A 172 5.19 8.23 6.77
C PRO A 172 5.11 8.46 8.29
N ASP A 173 4.48 7.57 9.05
CA ASP A 173 4.40 7.71 10.50
C ASP A 173 5.80 7.56 11.12
N ALA A 174 6.59 6.61 10.62
CA ALA A 174 7.98 6.44 11.03
C ALA A 174 8.85 7.64 10.64
N LEU A 175 8.76 8.09 9.38
CA LEU A 175 9.50 9.23 8.86
C LEU A 175 9.21 10.52 9.63
N LEU A 176 7.93 10.85 9.83
CA LEU A 176 7.51 12.10 10.46
C LEU A 176 7.72 12.10 11.99
N SER A 177 7.73 10.93 12.63
CA SER A 177 8.02 10.80 14.07
C SER A 177 9.51 10.61 14.39
N GLY A 178 10.37 10.43 13.38
CA GLY A 178 11.78 10.11 13.58
C GLY A 178 12.02 8.67 14.06
N ARG A 179 11.02 7.78 13.97
CA ARG A 179 11.16 6.35 14.33
C ARG A 179 11.90 5.62 13.21
N LEU A 180 12.95 4.90 13.56
CA LEU A 180 13.73 4.07 12.64
C LEU A 180 13.28 2.59 12.69
N PRO A 181 13.37 1.85 11.57
CA PRO A 181 13.70 2.35 10.22
C PRO A 181 12.54 3.16 9.60
N PHE A 182 12.85 4.08 8.69
CA PHE A 182 11.85 4.89 7.98
C PHE A 182 11.09 4.12 6.91
N GLY A 183 11.60 2.93 6.54
CA GLY A 183 11.04 2.10 5.49
C GLY A 183 12.06 1.13 4.93
N TYR A 184 11.82 0.70 3.70
CA TYR A 184 12.57 -0.35 3.02
C TYR A 184 12.99 0.07 1.62
N ARG A 185 14.15 -0.42 1.19
CA ARG A 185 14.67 -0.30 -0.18
C ARG A 185 14.80 -1.70 -0.76
N PHE A 186 14.29 -1.87 -1.98
CA PHE A 186 14.39 -3.09 -2.76
C PHE A 186 15.20 -2.81 -4.02
N GLU A 187 16.30 -3.51 -4.21
CA GLU A 187 17.15 -3.37 -5.39
C GLU A 187 17.18 -4.68 -6.18
N ASN A 188 17.06 -4.58 -7.50
CA ASN A 188 17.27 -5.73 -8.36
C ASN A 188 18.74 -5.79 -8.79
N PHE A 189 19.45 -6.82 -8.31
CA PHE A 189 20.82 -7.12 -8.68
C PHE A 189 20.89 -8.42 -9.47
N HIS A 190 20.95 -8.31 -10.79
CA HIS A 190 21.00 -9.41 -11.75
C HIS A 190 19.87 -10.43 -11.59
N GLY A 191 18.64 -9.97 -11.35
CA GLY A 191 17.46 -10.82 -11.15
C GLY A 191 17.25 -11.26 -9.70
N HIS A 192 18.12 -10.85 -8.78
CA HIS A 192 17.96 -11.09 -7.36
C HIS A 192 17.57 -9.80 -6.63
N ILE A 193 16.47 -9.84 -5.89
CA ILE A 193 16.07 -8.72 -5.06
C ILE A 193 16.86 -8.73 -3.76
N ARG A 194 17.51 -7.61 -3.46
CA ARG A 194 18.08 -7.31 -2.15
C ARG A 194 17.19 -6.30 -1.45
N MET A 195 16.89 -6.56 -0.19
CA MET A 195 16.17 -5.63 0.68
C MET A 195 17.15 -5.02 1.67
N SER A 196 17.09 -3.70 1.88
CA SER A 196 17.79 -2.98 2.95
C SER A 196 16.80 -2.09 3.73
N GLU A 197 17.04 -1.94 5.03
CA GLU A 197 16.31 -0.99 5.88
C GLU A 197 16.80 0.43 5.61
N LEU A 198 15.87 1.38 5.62
CA LEU A 198 16.19 2.80 5.50
C LEU A 198 16.40 3.40 6.89
N TRP A 199 17.66 3.37 7.34
CA TRP A 199 18.12 3.99 8.59
C TRP A 199 18.44 5.47 8.42
N GLU A 200 18.80 5.86 7.21
CA GLU A 200 19.04 7.22 6.77
C GLU A 200 18.09 7.51 5.60
N GLY A 201 17.98 8.78 5.20
CA GLY A 201 17.17 9.12 4.03
C GLY A 201 17.58 8.27 2.82
N PRO A 202 16.63 7.84 1.96
CA PRO A 202 16.97 7.05 0.80
C PRO A 202 17.98 7.81 -0.07
N ASP A 203 19.16 7.22 -0.25
CA ASP A 203 20.15 7.67 -1.22
C ASP A 203 19.64 7.34 -2.62
N ILE A 204 18.78 8.23 -3.15
CA ILE A 204 18.18 8.07 -4.48
C ILE A 204 19.07 8.69 -5.58
N GLY A 205 20.30 9.10 -5.25
CA GLY A 205 21.23 9.70 -6.21
C GLY A 205 20.61 10.88 -6.97
N SER A 206 20.99 11.05 -8.24
CA SER A 206 20.50 12.12 -9.12
C SER A 206 19.24 11.77 -9.91
N SER A 207 18.68 10.57 -9.71
CA SER A 207 17.52 10.12 -10.48
C SER A 207 16.26 10.86 -10.03
N PRO A 208 15.39 11.28 -10.97
CA PRO A 208 14.11 11.89 -10.61
C PRO A 208 13.24 10.89 -9.84
N VAL A 209 12.63 11.38 -8.76
CA VAL A 209 11.82 10.57 -7.84
C VAL A 209 10.34 10.86 -8.03
N THR A 210 9.56 9.79 -8.17
CA THR A 210 8.09 9.86 -8.12
C THR A 210 7.59 9.28 -6.81
N LEU A 211 6.91 10.12 -6.02
CA LEU A 211 6.16 9.69 -4.85
C LEU A 211 4.82 9.11 -5.30
N VAL A 212 4.53 7.88 -4.88
CA VAL A 212 3.32 7.14 -5.23
C VAL A 212 2.45 6.98 -4.00
N ASP A 213 1.22 7.46 -4.07
CA ASP A 213 0.18 7.26 -3.05
C ASP A 213 -1.14 6.87 -3.74
N ASP A 214 -1.97 6.15 -3.01
CA ASP A 214 -3.23 5.59 -3.47
C ASP A 214 -4.46 6.30 -2.84
N VAL A 215 -4.26 7.32 -1.99
CA VAL A 215 -5.33 8.16 -1.40
C VAL A 215 -5.42 9.53 -2.08
N ARG A 216 -6.67 10.00 -2.30
CA ARG A 216 -6.99 11.33 -2.86
C ARG A 216 -7.40 12.37 -1.79
N SER A 217 -7.66 11.96 -0.54
CA SER A 217 -8.58 12.73 0.32
C SER A 217 -8.00 13.95 1.03
N THR A 218 -6.68 14.18 1.06
CA THR A 218 -6.15 15.43 1.64
C THR A 218 -4.87 15.97 1.00
N GLY A 219 -4.06 15.17 0.30
CA GLY A 219 -2.72 15.60 -0.17
C GLY A 219 -1.71 15.77 0.98
N ALA A 220 -2.17 16.09 2.19
CA ALA A 220 -1.37 16.44 3.35
C ALA A 220 -0.28 15.42 3.73
N THR A 221 -0.54 14.10 3.68
CA THR A 221 0.50 13.10 4.00
C THR A 221 1.62 13.13 2.97
N LEU A 222 1.27 13.14 1.68
CA LEU A 222 2.23 13.13 0.60
C LEU A 222 2.94 14.49 0.46
N GLU A 223 2.27 15.61 0.74
CA GLU A 223 2.88 16.93 0.90
C GLU A 223 3.83 16.99 2.10
N SER A 224 3.44 16.42 3.25
CA SER A 224 4.29 16.38 4.46
C SER A 224 5.53 15.53 4.23
N VAL A 225 5.39 14.38 3.57
CA VAL A 225 6.52 13.56 3.15
C VAL A 225 7.37 14.33 2.14
N ALA A 226 6.79 14.92 1.10
CA ALA A 226 7.55 15.67 0.10
C ALA A 226 8.32 16.85 0.71
N LEU A 227 7.70 17.58 1.64
CA LEU A 227 8.34 18.68 2.38
C LEU A 227 9.47 18.15 3.27
N HIS A 228 9.23 17.07 4.02
CA HIS A 228 10.25 16.44 4.85
C HIS A 228 11.45 15.97 4.00
N LEU A 229 11.20 15.39 2.82
CA LEU A 229 12.25 15.01 1.87
C LEU A 229 12.97 16.23 1.28
N HIS A 230 12.30 17.36 1.10
CA HIS A 230 12.91 18.59 0.59
C HIS A 230 13.84 19.26 1.61
N ASP A 231 13.40 19.31 2.88
CA ASP A 231 14.05 20.08 3.94
C ASP A 231 15.27 19.36 4.56
N ASN A 232 15.48 18.08 4.26
CA ASN A 232 16.56 17.28 4.83
C ASN A 232 17.67 17.00 3.80
N PRO A 233 18.87 17.61 3.93
CA PRO A 233 20.00 17.37 3.04
C PRO A 233 20.50 15.92 3.20
N GLY A 234 20.15 15.07 2.23
CA GLY A 234 20.31 13.61 2.29
C GLY A 234 19.16 12.87 1.61
N PHE A 235 18.04 13.56 1.39
CA PHE A 235 16.90 13.06 0.66
C PHE A 235 16.82 13.66 -0.76
N PRO A 236 16.25 12.93 -1.74
CA PRO A 236 16.19 13.38 -3.11
C PRO A 236 15.14 14.48 -3.31
N ARG A 237 15.36 15.30 -4.34
CA ARG A 237 14.34 16.24 -4.81
C ARG A 237 13.19 15.45 -5.46
N VAL A 238 12.01 15.57 -4.86
CA VAL A 238 10.77 15.03 -5.42
C VAL A 238 10.50 15.70 -6.76
N ALA A 239 10.49 14.90 -7.84
CA ALA A 239 10.25 15.39 -9.18
C ALA A 239 8.76 15.41 -9.52
N LYS A 240 7.99 14.45 -8.98
CA LYS A 240 6.58 14.26 -9.33
C LYS A 240 5.81 13.52 -8.25
N LEU A 241 4.50 13.76 -8.22
CA LEU A 241 3.52 13.13 -7.36
C LEU A 241 2.56 12.31 -8.22
N ALA A 242 2.38 11.03 -7.92
CA ALA A 242 1.47 10.14 -8.63
C ALA A 242 0.33 9.67 -7.70
N HIS A 243 -0.91 10.03 -8.03
CA HIS A 243 -2.11 9.63 -7.30
C HIS A 243 -2.89 8.56 -8.05
N ILE A 244 -2.97 7.35 -7.51
CA ILE A 244 -3.59 6.22 -8.23
C ILE A 244 -5.11 6.35 -8.32
N ALA A 245 -5.72 7.08 -7.38
CA ALA A 245 -7.14 7.39 -7.41
C ALA A 245 -7.54 8.38 -8.54
N SER A 246 -6.60 9.15 -9.10
CA SER A 246 -6.88 10.13 -10.17
C SER A 246 -6.61 9.64 -11.59
N PHE A 247 -5.94 8.49 -11.79
CA PHE A 247 -5.75 7.86 -13.10
C PHE A 247 -7.11 7.37 -13.66
N GLY A 248 -7.87 8.29 -14.27
CA GLY A 248 -9.20 8.03 -14.82
C GLY A 248 -10.12 9.24 -14.95
N ASN A 249 -9.73 10.43 -14.46
CA ASN A 249 -10.47 11.67 -14.73
C ASN A 249 -9.95 12.46 -15.94
N ASP A 250 -8.82 12.06 -16.55
CA ASP A 250 -8.23 12.74 -17.70
C ASP A 250 -8.78 12.27 -19.07
N SER A 251 -9.94 11.61 -19.06
CA SER A 251 -10.69 11.27 -20.29
C SER A 251 -11.88 12.20 -20.55
N ARG A 252 -11.80 13.44 -20.06
CA ARG A 252 -12.62 14.56 -20.55
C ARG A 252 -11.71 15.70 -21.03
N GLN A 253 -11.09 15.48 -22.19
CA GLN A 253 -10.86 16.56 -23.16
C GLN A 253 -12.00 16.50 -24.17
#